data_AF-A0A8C7B1A1-F1
#
_entry.id   AF-A0A8C7B1A1-F1
#
_cell.length_a   1.000
_cell.length_b   1.000
_cell.length_c   1.000
_cell.angle_alpha   90.00
_cell.angle_beta   90.00
_cell.angle_gamma   90.00
#
_symmetry.space_group_name_H-M   'P 1'
#
loop_
_entity.id
_entity.type
_entity.pdbx_description
1 polymer ?
#
loop_
_entity_poly.entity_id
_entity_poly.type
_entity_poly.pdbx_seq_one_letter_code
_entity_poly.pdbx_strand_id
1 'polypeptide(L)' 'VADLMKKTTGLVRFAVYGSLQERQRILYRKILGAFEQIPNNSTYRKCTEQITNEKLSMTKREKKINTL' A
#
# COMPACT_ATOMS: atom_id res chain seq x y z
N VAL A 1 6.75 -20.03 -13.25
CA VAL A 1 6.95 -18.86 -14.14
C VAL A 1 7.75 -17.84 -13.36
N ALA A 2 8.97 -17.53 -13.80
CA ALA A 2 9.93 -16.73 -13.04
C ALA A 2 9.35 -15.34 -12.73
N ASP A 3 9.18 -15.11 -11.42
CA ASP A 3 8.71 -13.88 -10.83
C ASP A 3 9.73 -12.77 -11.12
N LEU A 4 9.32 -11.70 -11.81
CA LEU A 4 10.19 -10.57 -12.14
C LEU A 4 10.43 -9.77 -10.86
N MET A 5 11.34 -10.24 -10.01
CA MET A 5 11.76 -9.49 -8.83
C MET A 5 12.56 -8.28 -9.29
N LYS A 6 12.10 -7.07 -8.94
CA LYS A 6 12.88 -5.84 -9.15
C LYS A 6 14.24 -6.02 -8.47
N LYS A 7 15.33 -5.75 -9.19
CA LYS A 7 16.70 -6.04 -8.71
C LYS A 7 17.29 -4.89 -7.90
N THR A 8 16.86 -3.66 -8.21
CA THR A 8 17.29 -2.40 -7.56
C THR A 8 16.18 -1.35 -7.76
N THR A 9 15.92 -0.54 -6.73
CA THR A 9 14.93 0.56 -6.79
C THR A 9 15.50 1.85 -7.43
N GLY A 10 16.82 1.88 -7.71
CA GLY A 10 17.54 3.05 -8.23
C GLY A 10 17.77 4.17 -7.22
N LEU A 11 17.21 4.02 -6.01
CA LEU A 11 17.31 4.97 -4.90
C LEU A 11 18.34 4.51 -3.87
N VAL A 12 19.23 5.42 -3.46
CA VAL A 12 20.23 5.16 -2.42
C VAL A 12 19.53 4.86 -1.09
N ARG A 13 19.97 3.77 -0.43
CA ARG A 13 19.44 3.26 0.86
C ARG A 13 17.97 2.80 0.86
N PHE A 14 17.32 2.66 -0.30
CA PHE A 14 15.97 2.09 -0.39
C PHE A 14 16.01 0.62 -0.82
N ALA A 15 15.92 -0.29 0.15
CA ALA A 15 15.97 -1.73 -0.09
C ALA A 15 14.77 -2.22 -0.91
N VAL A 16 15.02 -3.14 -1.84
CA VAL A 16 13.94 -3.82 -2.57
C VAL A 16 13.31 -4.89 -1.67
N TYR A 17 11.99 -4.95 -1.63
CA TYR A 17 11.24 -5.94 -0.86
C TYR A 17 10.55 -6.94 -1.79
N GLY A 18 10.74 -8.24 -1.52
CA GLY A 18 10.18 -9.29 -2.37
C GLY A 18 8.66 -9.43 -2.29
N SER A 19 8.07 -9.08 -1.14
CA SER A 19 6.63 -9.17 -0.89
C SER A 19 5.99 -7.78 -0.71
N LEU A 20 6.22 -6.89 -1.67
CA LEU A 20 5.75 -5.49 -1.60
C LEU A 20 4.23 -5.39 -1.37
N GLN A 21 3.44 -6.25 -2.02
CA GLN A 21 1.97 -6.24 -1.89
C GLN A 21 1.49 -6.67 -0.51
N GLU A 22 2.08 -7.74 0.04
CA GLU A 22 1.74 -8.24 1.38
C GLU A 22 2.01 -7.14 2.42
N ARG A 23 3.18 -6.49 2.30
CA ARG A 23 3.61 -5.42 3.20
C ARG A 23 2.75 -4.16 3.05
N GLN A 24 2.37 -3.80 1.83
CA GLN A 24 1.43 -2.69 1.58
C GLN A 24 0.05 -2.97 2.19
N ARG A 25 -0.49 -4.19 2.07
CA ARG A 25 -1.76 -4.57 2.70
C ARG A 25 -1.71 -4.46 4.22
N ILE A 26 -0.63 -4.94 4.84
CA ILE A 26 -0.42 -4.82 6.29
C ILE A 26 -0.38 -3.34 6.69
N LEU A 27 0.32 -2.50 5.93
CA LEU A 27 0.42 -1.07 6.22
C LEU A 27 -0.95 -0.37 6.13
N TYR A 28 -1.70 -0.57 5.06
CA TYR A 28 -3.01 0.04 4.90
C TYR A 28 -4.01 -0.45 5.95
N ARG A 29 -3.95 -1.72 6.36
CA ARG A 29 -4.78 -2.24 7.46
C ARG A 29 -4.44 -1.58 8.79
N LYS A 30 -3.15 -1.35 9.08
CA LYS A 30 -2.73 -0.62 10.29
C LYS A 30 -3.21 0.83 10.27
N ILE A 31 -3.16 1.49 9.12
CA ILE A 31 -3.67 2.86 8.94
C ILE A 31 -5.19 2.90 9.19
N LEU A 32 -5.96 1.95 8.65
CA LEU A 32 -7.39 1.84 8.92
C LEU A 32 -7.70 1.60 10.40
N GLY A 33 -6.95 0.73 11.08
CA GLY A 33 -7.08 0.54 12.53
C GLY A 33 -6.74 1.77 13.36
N ALA A 34 -5.82 2.62 12.89
CA ALA A 34 -5.55 3.92 13.53
C ALA A 34 -6.71 4.90 13.34
N PHE A 35 -7.44 4.83 12.21
CA PHE A 35 -8.63 5.65 12.00
C PHE A 35 -9.77 5.30 12.93
N GLU A 36 -9.91 4.05 13.38
CA GLU A 36 -10.95 3.66 14.35
C GLU A 36 -10.89 4.48 15.66
N GLN A 37 -9.71 4.96 16.03
CA GLN A 37 -9.51 5.80 17.23
C GLN A 37 -9.81 7.29 17.00
N ILE A 38 -9.95 7.73 15.74
CA ILE A 38 -10.18 9.13 15.38
C ILE A 38 -11.69 9.36 15.19
N PRO A 39 -12.32 10.39 15.77
CA PRO A 39 -13.74 10.63 15.59
C PRO A 39 -14.13 10.84 14.11
N ASN A 40 -15.24 10.21 13.69
CA ASN A 40 -15.79 10.18 12.32
C ASN A 40 -16.13 11.55 11.71
N ASN A 41 -16.15 12.61 12.52
CA ASN A 41 -16.51 13.96 12.09
C ASN A 41 -15.35 14.74 11.43
N SER A 42 -14.12 14.20 11.43
CA SER A 42 -13.02 14.92 10.79
C SER A 42 -13.04 14.75 9.27
N THR A 43 -12.97 15.87 8.54
CA THR A 43 -12.76 15.89 7.09
C THR A 43 -11.49 15.11 6.70
N TYR A 44 -10.49 15.14 7.58
CA TYR A 44 -9.24 14.40 7.44
C TYR A 44 -9.46 12.89 7.33
N ARG A 45 -10.25 12.28 8.25
CA ARG A 45 -10.53 10.83 8.25
C ARG A 45 -11.25 10.39 6.98
N LYS A 46 -12.29 11.12 6.56
CA LYS A 46 -13.05 10.78 5.34
C LYS A 46 -12.18 10.78 4.09
N CYS A 47 -11.34 11.81 3.94
CA CYS A 47 -10.44 11.92 2.78
C CYS A 47 -9.36 10.83 2.79
N THR A 48 -8.75 10.56 3.94
CA THR A 48 -7.69 9.55 4.04
C THR A 48 -8.21 8.12 3.97
N GLU A 49 -9.41 7.82 4.45
CA GLU A 49 -10.08 6.53 4.24
C GLU A 49 -10.39 6.28 2.77
N GLN A 50 -10.86 7.29 2.02
CA GLN A 50 -11.09 7.17 0.57
C GLN A 50 -9.80 6.84 -0.17
N ILE A 51 -8.73 7.62 0.06
CA ILE A 51 -7.42 7.40 -0.58
C ILE A 51 -6.87 6.01 -0.23
N THR A 52 -6.98 5.60 1.04
CA THR A 52 -6.49 4.30 1.51
C THR A 52 -7.25 3.14 0.87
N ASN A 53 -8.58 3.24 0.77
CA ASN A 53 -9.40 2.23 0.14
C ASN A 53 -9.16 2.13 -1.37
N GLU A 54 -9.01 3.26 -2.06
CA GLU A 54 -8.68 3.30 -3.48
C GLU A 54 -7.32 2.64 -3.75
N LYS A 55 -6.27 3.04 -3.03
CA LYS A 55 -4.93 2.45 -3.16
C LYS A 55 -4.92 0.96 -2.82
N LEU A 56 -5.64 0.54 -1.78
CA LEU A 56 -5.78 -0.89 -1.44
C LEU A 56 -6.49 -1.68 -2.55
N SER A 57 -7.50 -1.09 -3.20
CA SER A 57 -8.19 -1.71 -4.33
C SER A 57 -7.29 -1.84 -5.56
N MET A 58 -6.45 -0.84 -5.83
CA MET A 58 -5.44 -0.90 -6.89
C MET A 58 -4.41 -1.99 -6.62
N THR A 59 -3.86 -2.07 -5.40
CA THR A 59 -2.89 -3.11 -5.02
C THR A 59 -3.47 -4.54 -5.11
N LYS A 60 -4.79 -4.70 -4.91
CA LYS A 60 -5.47 -5.99 -5.14
C LYS A 60 -5.61 -6.32 -6.63
N ARG A 61 -5.80 -5.31 -7.48
CA ARG A 61 -6.00 -5.44 -8.93
C ARG A 61 -4.67 -5.68 -9.67
N GLU A 62 -3.62 -4.98 -9.27
CA GLU A 62 -2.27 -5.10 -9.85
C GLU A 62 -1.54 -6.32 -9.29
N LYS A 63 -1.98 -7.54 -9.63
CA LYS A 63 -1.34 -8.78 -9.16
C LYS A 63 0.03 -9.09 -9.82
N LYS A 64 0.60 -8.17 -10.60
CA LYS A 64 1.84 -8.40 -11.37
C LYS A 64 2.73 -7.16 -11.33
N ILE A 65 3.95 -7.31 -10.81
CA ILE A 65 4.98 -6.25 -10.66
C ILE A 65 5.58 -5.83 -12.03
N ASN A 66 4.80 -5.90 -13.11
CA ASN A 66 5.28 -5.62 -14.48
C ASN A 66 4.82 -4.29 -15.06
N THR A 67 4.13 -3.43 -14.31
CA THR A 67 3.63 -2.18 -14.89
C THR A 67 3.72 -0.99 -13.95
N LEU A 68 4.92 -0.76 -13.41
CA LEU A 68 5.49 0.58 -13.16
C LEU A 68 7.01 0.50 -13.35
#